data_AF-A0A7W1W2T0-F1
#
_entry.id   AF-A0A7W1W2T0-F1
#
_cell.length_a   1.000
_cell.length_b   1.000
_cell.length_c   1.000
_cell.angle_alpha   90.00
_cell.angle_beta   90.00
_cell.angle_gamma   90.00
#
_symmetry.space_group_name_H-M   'P 1'
#
loop_
_entity.id
_entity.type
_entity.pdbx_description
1 polymer ?
#
loop_
_entity_poly.entity_id
_entity_poly.type
_entity_poly.pdbx_seq_one_letter_code
_entity_poly.pdbx_strand_id
1 'polypeptide(L)' 'HEATTSKISEDQLFYLQQRGISQEDAVSLIINGFCKEVFKELPMEYAVEAQKLLGLKLEGSVG' A
#
# COMPACT_ATOMS: atom_id res chain seq x y z
N HIS A 1 -24.05 -5.80 -0.30
CA HIS A 1 -23.19 -5.03 0.61
C HIS A 1 -22.20 -6.01 1.18
N GLU A 2 -20.91 -5.83 0.87
CA GLU A 2 -19.84 -6.75 1.28
C GLU A 2 -18.74 -5.90 1.93
N ALA A 3 -18.28 -6.32 3.10
CA ALA A 3 -17.17 -5.70 3.81
C ALA A 3 -16.13 -6.78 4.09
N THR A 4 -14.87 -6.51 3.75
CA THR A 4 -13.77 -7.45 3.96
C THR A 4 -12.66 -6.74 4.72
N THR A 5 -12.24 -7.32 5.83
CA THR A 5 -11.04 -6.92 6.56
C THR A 5 -9.85 -7.74 6.06
N SER A 6 -8.78 -7.06 5.68
CA SER A 6 -7.53 -7.69 5.25
C SER A 6 -6.38 -7.20 6.12
N LYS A 7 -5.44 -8.10 6.44
CA LYS A 7 -4.17 -7.78 7.11
C LYS A 7 -3.03 -8.02 6.13
N ILE A 8 -1.94 -7.27 6.27
CA ILE A 8 -0.72 -7.53 5.50
C ILE A 8 -0.19 -8.91 5.92
N SER A 9 0.07 -9.77 4.94
CA SER A 9 0.61 -11.11 5.18
C SER A 9 2.11 -11.01 5.48
N GLU A 10 2.53 -11.57 6.62
CA GLU A 10 3.94 -11.67 7.01
C GLU A 10 4.76 -12.45 5.98
N ASP A 11 4.19 -13.50 5.38
CA ASP A 11 4.83 -14.28 4.33
C ASP A 11 5.09 -13.44 3.07
N GLN A 12 4.14 -12.56 2.69
CA GLN A 12 4.35 -11.65 1.56
C GLN A 12 5.40 -10.59 1.86
N LEU A 13 5.41 -10.07 3.09
CA LEU A 13 6.41 -9.11 3.54
C LEU A 13 7.80 -9.75 3.51
N PHE A 14 7.93 -10.95 4.09
CA PHE A 14 9.18 -11.71 4.10
C PHE A 14 9.65 -12.03 2.69
N TYR A 15 8.75 -12.45 1.79
CA TYR A 15 9.08 -12.73 0.40
C TYR A 15 9.65 -11.51 -0.35
N LEU A 16 9.08 -10.33 -0.14
CA LEU A 16 9.57 -9.08 -0.72
C LEU A 16 10.93 -8.69 -0.11
N GLN A 17 11.08 -8.84 1.20
CA GLN A 17 12.35 -8.59 1.90
C GLN A 17 13.49 -9.51 1.43
N GLN A 18 13.21 -10.80 1.19
CA GLN A 18 14.18 -11.74 0.64
C GLN A 18 14.66 -11.34 -0.77
N ARG A 19 13.90 -10.51 -1.47
CA ARG A 19 14.28 -9.94 -2.78
C ARG A 19 15.03 -8.60 -2.66
N GLY A 20 15.39 -8.20 -1.44
CA GLY A 20 16.11 -6.96 -1.17
C GLY A 20 15.22 -5.71 -1.12
N ILE A 21 13.89 -5.88 -1.04
CA ILE A 21 12.96 -4.76 -0.91
C ILE A 21 12.87 -4.40 0.58
N SER A 22 12.98 -3.12 0.93
CA SER A 22 12.87 -2.69 2.32
C SER A 22 11.48 -3.00 2.88
N GLN A 23 11.35 -3.11 4.20
CA GLN A 23 10.05 -3.36 4.83
C GLN A 23 9.02 -2.28 4.48
N GLU A 24 9.43 -1.01 4.49
CA GLU A 24 8.58 0.13 4.14
C GLU A 24 8.14 0.08 2.67
N ASP A 25 9.07 -0.19 1.75
CA ASP A 25 8.75 -0.31 0.32
C ASP A 25 7.82 -1.49 0.07
N ALA A 26 8.01 -2.61 0.76
CA ALA A 26 7.18 -3.79 0.64
C ALA A 26 5.74 -3.53 1.14
N VAL A 27 5.60 -2.86 2.29
CA VAL A 27 4.28 -2.42 2.82
C VAL A 27 3.61 -1.45 1.84
N SER A 28 4.35 -0.47 1.35
CA SER A 28 3.86 0.51 0.38
C SER A 28 3.37 -0.18 -0.91
N LEU A 29 4.12 -1.16 -1.42
CA LEU A 29 3.75 -1.94 -2.61
C LEU A 29 2.41 -2.69 -2.41
N ILE A 30 2.25 -3.37 -1.27
CA ILE A 30 1.04 -4.14 -0.95
C ILE A 30 -0.18 -3.23 -0.82
N ILE A 31 -0.04 -2.10 -0.11
CA ILE A 31 -1.14 -1.15 0.10
C ILE A 31 -1.52 -0.44 -1.21
N ASN A 32 -0.53 -0.03 -2.01
CA ASN A 32 -0.80 0.55 -3.32
C ASN A 32 -1.51 -0.44 -4.25
N GLY A 33 -1.16 -1.73 -4.19
CA GLY A 33 -1.85 -2.80 -4.89
C GLY A 33 -3.32 -2.94 -4.44
N PHE A 34 -3.58 -2.88 -3.14
CA PHE A 34 -4.93 -2.93 -2.57
C PHE A 34 -5.79 -1.73 -2.98
N CYS A 35 -5.23 -0.52 -2.95
CA CYS A 35 -5.92 0.71 -3.32
C CYS A 35 -6.01 0.96 -4.84
N LYS A 36 -5.36 0.13 -5.67
CA LYS A 36 -5.22 0.35 -7.12
C LYS A 36 -6.56 0.56 -7.84
N GLU A 37 -7.56 -0.26 -7.54
CA GLU A 37 -8.87 -0.12 -8.19
C GLU A 37 -9.59 1.16 -7.73
N VAL A 38 -9.42 1.56 -6.46
CA VAL A 38 -9.96 2.84 -5.96
C VAL A 38 -9.28 4.03 -6.65
N PHE A 39 -7.96 3.96 -6.84
CA PHE A 39 -7.21 5.02 -7.53
C PHE A 39 -7.53 5.13 -9.03
N LYS A 40 -7.93 4.04 -9.68
CA LYS A 40 -8.38 4.08 -11.08
C LYS A 40 -9.72 4.79 -11.27
N GLU A 41 -10.60 4.73 -10.28
CA GLU A 41 -11.89 5.43 -10.29
C GLU A 41 -11.76 6.92 -9.94
N LEU A 42 -10.60 7.34 -9.42
CA LEU A 42 -10.29 8.73 -9.11
C LEU A 42 -9.78 9.47 -10.36
N PRO A 43 -10.21 10.73 -10.57
CA PRO A 43 -9.61 11.57 -11.60
C PRO A 43 -8.10 11.69 -11.37
N MET A 44 -7.33 11.69 -12.47
CA MET A 44 -5.87 11.54 -12.42
C MET A 44 -5.18 12.61 -11.56
N GLU A 45 -5.72 13.83 -11.54
CA GLU A 45 -5.23 14.94 -10.70
C GLU A 45 -5.29 14.64 -9.20
N TYR A 46 -6.29 13.87 -8.75
CA TYR A 46 -6.46 13.49 -7.35
C TYR A 46 -5.77 12.18 -7.01
N ALA A 47 -5.67 11.24 -7.96
CA ALA A 47 -5.02 9.96 -7.76
C ALA A 47 -3.53 10.12 -7.38
N VAL A 48 -2.83 11.05 -8.03
CA VAL A 48 -1.42 11.35 -7.74
C VAL A 48 -1.25 11.91 -6.32
N GLU A 49 -2.14 12.79 -5.89
CA GLU A 49 -2.08 13.39 -4.55
C GLU A 49 -2.45 12.38 -3.45
N ALA A 50 -3.48 11.55 -3.70
CA ALA A 50 -3.89 10.50 -2.77
C ALA A 50 -2.78 9.47 -2.54
N GLN A 51 -2.05 9.08 -3.59
CA GLN A 51 -0.92 8.16 -3.46
C GLN A 51 0.22 8.77 -2.61
N LYS A 52 0.53 10.06 -2.78
CA LYS A 52 1.55 10.75 -1.98
C LYS A 52 1.16 10.84 -0.51
N LEU A 53 -0.07 11.24 -0.22
CA LEU A 53 -0.59 11.34 1.15
C LEU A 53 -0.61 9.97 1.85
N LEU A 54 -0.93 8.91 1.12
CA LEU A 54 -0.89 7.55 1.64
C LEU A 54 0.54 7.16 2.03
N GLY A 55 1.53 7.41 1.16
CA GLY A 55 2.94 7.14 1.44
C GLY A 55 3.44 7.83 2.72
N LEU A 56 3.12 9.13 2.88
CA LEU A 56 3.50 9.92 4.05
C LEU A 56 2.90 9.37 5.36
N LYS A 57 1.67 8.84 5.33
CA LYS A 57 1.05 8.23 6.52
C LYS A 57 1.69 6.91 6.90
N LEU A 58 2.20 6.15 5.93
CA LEU A 58 2.82 4.85 6.16
C LEU A 58 4.20 4.97 6.80
N GLU A 59 5.01 5.93 6.35
CA GLU A 59 6.32 6.24 6.94
C GLU A 59 6.23 6.58 8.44
N GLY A 60 5.10 7.16 8.89
CA GLY A 60 4.87 7.51 10.30
C GLY A 60 4.09 6.48 11.13
N SER A 61 3.59 5.38 10.55
CA SER A 61 2.77 4.37 11.26
C SER A 61 3.38 2.98 11.32
N VAL A 62 4.49 2.72 10.63
CA VAL A 62 5.24 1.47 10.75
C VAL A 62 6.23 1.63 11.92
N GLY A 63 5.81 1.21 13.11
CA GLY A 63 6.60 1.19 14.34
C GLY A 63 6.21 0.00 15.21
#